data_AF-A0A7S2E4T0-F1
#
_entry.id   AF-A0A7S2E4T0-F1
#
_cell.length_a   1.000
_cell.length_b   1.000
_cell.length_c   1.000
_cell.angle_alpha   90.00
_cell.angle_beta   90.00
_cell.angle_gamma   90.00
#
_symmetry.space_group_name_H-M   'P 1'
#
loop_
_entity.id
_entity.type
_entity.pdbx_description
1 polymer ?
#
loop_
_entity_poly.entity_id
_entity_poly.type
_entity_poly.pdbx_seq_one_letter_code
_entity_poly.pdbx_strand_id
1 'polypeptide(L)'
;ACFEVPLGEVSGPIESEYGYHLVLVCERINCPKLDGSNTRVVSNEEGSGTMLAPSNGAGQKSMEQQMVEASMQQVGFWLIVFLAGGVLAEISAKAAGVLDTLPWE
;
A
#
# COMPACT_ATOMS: atom_id res chain seq x y z
N ALA A 1 -1.10 -0.91 27.81
CA ALA A 1 -2.45 -0.28 27.89
C ALA A 1 -3.05 0.03 26.52
N CYS A 2 -2.84 1.21 25.89
CA CYS A 2 -3.56 1.58 24.65
C CYS A 2 -3.33 0.64 23.45
N PHE A 3 -2.18 -0.05 23.44
CA PHE A 3 -1.84 -1.03 22.40
C PHE A 3 -2.41 -2.42 22.65
N GLU A 4 -3.00 -2.71 23.81
CA GLU A 4 -3.47 -4.06 24.18
C GLU A 4 -4.98 -4.11 24.43
N VAL A 5 -5.59 -2.97 24.75
CA VAL A 5 -7.02 -2.85 25.06
C VAL A 5 -7.87 -2.98 23.79
N PRO A 6 -8.95 -3.77 23.76
CA PRO A 6 -9.82 -3.88 22.57
C PRO A 6 -10.39 -2.54 22.10
N LEU A 7 -10.61 -2.40 20.79
CA LEU A 7 -11.31 -1.22 20.23
C LEU A 7 -12.72 -1.10 20.79
N GLY A 8 -13.09 0.09 21.27
CA GLY A 8 -14.43 0.39 21.75
C GLY A 8 -14.76 -0.10 23.16
N GLU A 9 -13.83 -0.78 23.83
CA GLU A 9 -14.00 -1.22 25.23
C GLU A 9 -13.29 -0.26 26.19
N VAL A 10 -13.93 0.00 27.33
CA VAL A 10 -13.31 0.76 28.43
C VAL A 10 -12.52 -0.21 29.30
N SER A 11 -11.21 -0.01 29.39
CA SER A 11 -10.31 -0.82 30.22
C SER A 11 -9.76 -0.03 31.40
N GLY A 12 -9.67 -0.69 32.55
CA GLY A 12 -9.04 -0.16 33.76
C GLY A 12 -9.79 -0.56 35.04
N PRO A 13 -9.41 0.02 36.19
CA PRO A 13 -8.48 1.14 36.36
C PRO A 13 -7.01 0.75 36.13
N ILE A 14 -6.23 1.64 35.51
CA ILE A 14 -4.80 1.47 35.22
C ILE A 14 -4.01 2.52 35.99
N GLU A 15 -3.07 2.09 36.83
CA GLU A 15 -2.19 2.99 37.58
C GLU A 15 -1.05 3.51 36.69
N SER A 16 -0.75 4.79 36.82
CA SER A 16 0.41 5.46 36.24
C SER A 16 1.03 6.40 37.28
N GLU A 17 2.14 7.05 36.93
CA GLU A 17 2.75 8.10 37.78
C GLU A 17 1.82 9.29 38.07
N TYR A 18 0.74 9.45 37.29
CA TYR A 18 -0.26 10.50 37.45
C TYR A 18 -1.54 10.05 38.19
N GLY A 19 -1.60 8.79 38.64
CA GLY A 19 -2.76 8.20 39.33
C GLY A 19 -3.47 7.12 38.53
N TYR A 20 -4.78 7.00 38.68
CA TYR A 20 -5.58 5.95 38.04
C TYR A 20 -6.34 6.45 36.81
N HIS A 21 -6.30 5.67 35.74
CA HIS A 21 -6.89 6.01 34.45
C HIS A 21 -7.85 4.92 33.97
N LEU A 22 -8.91 5.35 33.28
CA LEU A 22 -9.71 4.49 32.40
C LEU A 22 -9.31 4.79 30.96
N VAL A 23 -9.14 3.75 30.15
CA VAL A 23 -8.67 3.85 28.77
C VAL A 23 -9.74 3.33 27.83
N LEU A 24 -10.13 4.13 26.84
CA LEU A 24 -10.98 3.74 25.73
C LEU A 24 -10.21 3.99 24.42
N VAL A 25 -10.03 2.93 23.63
CA VAL A 25 -9.36 3.04 22.32
C VAL A 25 -10.43 3.22 21.24
N CYS A 26 -10.50 4.40 20.63
CA CYS A 26 -11.47 4.71 19.58
C CYS A 26 -10.97 4.37 18.17
N GLU A 27 -9.66 4.43 17.95
CA GLU A 27 -9.05 4.23 16.63
C GLU A 27 -7.61 3.75 16.75
N ARG A 28 -7.17 2.94 15.77
CA ARG A 28 -5.80 2.47 15.59
C ARG A 28 -5.36 2.65 14.14
N ILE A 29 -4.28 3.39 13.95
CA ILE A 29 -3.62 3.56 12.65
C ILE A 29 -2.25 2.90 12.68
N ASN A 30 -1.85 2.27 11.58
CA ASN A 30 -0.50 1.76 11.38
C ASN A 30 0.01 0.76 12.45
N CYS A 31 -0.89 -0.02 13.06
CA CYS A 31 -0.54 -1.00 14.10
C CYS A 31 -1.00 -2.41 13.68
N PRO A 32 -0.29 -3.48 14.12
CA PRO A 32 -0.79 -4.85 13.99
C PRO A 32 -2.17 -4.93 14.61
N LYS A 33 -3.15 -5.35 13.81
CA LYS A 33 -4.55 -5.27 14.21
C LYS A 33 -4.85 -6.39 15.21
N LEU A 34 -5.01 -6.03 16.48
CA LEU A 34 -5.48 -6.94 17.52
C LEU A 34 -6.94 -7.34 17.29
N ASP A 35 -7.75 -6.45 16.73
CA ASP A 35 -9.20 -6.61 16.52
C ASP A 35 -9.56 -7.02 15.07
N GLY A 36 -8.67 -7.76 14.39
CA GLY A 36 -8.93 -8.27 13.04
C GLY A 36 -8.75 -7.22 11.94
N SER A 37 -9.74 -6.94 11.09
CA SER A 37 -9.62 -5.93 10.01
C SER A 37 -10.03 -4.52 10.45
N ASN A 38 -10.66 -4.40 11.62
CA ASN A 38 -11.24 -3.17 12.14
C ASN A 38 -10.18 -2.25 12.73
N THR A 39 -10.36 -0.95 12.50
CA THR A 39 -9.40 0.07 12.96
C THR A 39 -10.07 1.19 13.72
N ARG A 40 -11.40 1.34 13.64
CA ARG A 40 -12.09 2.49 14.21
C ARG A 40 -13.47 2.11 14.76
N VAL A 41 -13.87 2.78 15.83
CA VAL A 41 -15.24 2.76 16.36
C VAL A 41 -16.05 3.88 15.69
N VAL A 42 -17.20 3.53 15.10
CA VAL A 42 -18.13 4.45 14.45
C VAL A 42 -19.47 4.41 15.18
N SER A 43 -20.06 5.59 15.42
CA SER A 43 -21.40 5.69 16.00
C SER A 43 -22.43 5.38 14.92
N ASN A 44 -23.37 4.48 15.20
CA ASN A 44 -24.52 4.27 14.33
C ASN A 44 -25.46 5.49 14.42
N GLU A 45 -25.92 5.99 13.27
CA GLU A 45 -26.76 7.19 13.17
C GLU A 45 -28.14 7.01 13.83
N GLU A 46 -28.59 5.76 14.01
CA GLU A 46 -29.89 5.44 14.61
C GLU A 46 -29.91 5.43 16.16
N GLY A 47 -28.79 5.77 16.80
CA GLY A 47 -28.73 5.96 18.24
C GLY A 47 -28.64 4.64 19.02
N SER A 48 -27.61 4.55 19.86
CA SER A 48 -27.32 3.44 20.77
C SER A 48 -26.68 2.19 20.13
N GLY A 49 -25.71 2.38 19.25
CA GLY A 49 -24.81 1.30 18.83
C GLY A 49 -23.47 1.84 18.35
N THR A 50 -22.36 1.30 18.86
CA THR A 50 -21.03 1.48 18.28
C THR A 50 -20.74 0.30 17.36
N MET A 51 -20.34 0.58 16.12
CA MET A 51 -19.91 -0.44 15.16
C MET A 51 -18.41 -0.30 14.92
N LEU A 52 -17.71 -1.43 14.82
CA LEU A 52 -16.33 -1.45 14.39
C LEU A 52 -16.27 -1.34 12.87
N ALA A 53 -15.54 -0.35 12.37
CA ALA A 53 -15.34 -0.12 10.95
C ALA A 53 -13.90 -0.43 10.53
N PRO A 54 -13.70 -1.03 9.35
CA PRO A 54 -12.40 -1.12 8.72
C PRO A 54 -11.94 0.27 8.25
N SER A 55 -10.63 0.51 8.19
CA SER A 55 -10.11 1.77 7.65
C SER A 55 -10.43 1.89 6.17
N ASN A 56 -11.07 3.00 5.77
CA ASN A 56 -11.25 3.39 4.36
C ASN A 56 -9.93 3.80 3.66
N GLY A 57 -8.79 3.57 4.29
CA GLY A 57 -7.46 3.92 3.79
C GLY A 57 -6.53 2.71 3.83
N ALA A 58 -5.86 2.50 2.70
CA ALA A 58 -4.90 1.44 2.40
C ALA A 58 -5.51 0.04 2.36
N GLY A 59 -6.16 -0.26 1.23
CA GLY A 59 -6.29 -1.62 0.76
C GLY A 59 -4.93 -2.30 0.90
N GLN A 60 -4.86 -3.24 1.83
CA GLN A 60 -3.78 -4.19 1.92
C GLN A 60 -3.90 -5.04 0.66
N LYS A 61 -3.44 -4.51 -0.48
CA LYS A 61 -3.26 -5.28 -1.70
C LYS A 61 -2.52 -6.53 -1.25
N SER A 62 -3.09 -7.70 -1.53
CA SER A 62 -2.42 -8.94 -1.15
C SER A 62 -1.01 -8.91 -1.70
N MET A 63 -0.06 -9.56 -1.02
CA MET A 63 1.32 -9.63 -1.49
C MET A 63 1.38 -10.07 -2.97
N GLU A 64 0.46 -10.94 -3.39
CA GLU A 64 0.25 -11.34 -4.78
C GLU A 64 -0.12 -10.16 -5.70
N GLN A 65 -1.09 -9.32 -5.33
CA GLN A 65 -1.47 -8.15 -6.12
C GLN A 65 -0.33 -7.15 -6.27
N GLN A 66 0.49 -6.96 -5.23
CA GLN A 66 1.67 -6.09 -5.31
C GLN A 66 2.74 -6.67 -6.22
N MET A 67 2.97 -7.99 -6.18
CA MET A 67 3.93 -8.65 -7.06
C MET A 67 3.50 -8.62 -8.53
N VAL A 68 2.21 -8.80 -8.81
CA VAL A 68 1.67 -8.72 -10.18
C VAL A 68 1.87 -7.31 -10.74
N GLU A 69 1.51 -6.27 -9.99
CA GLU A 69 1.67 -4.88 -10.43
C GLU A 69 3.15 -4.52 -10.68
N ALA A 70 4.04 -4.92 -9.76
CA ALA A 70 5.48 -4.72 -9.92
C ALA A 70 6.03 -5.44 -11.16
N SER A 71 5.56 -6.66 -11.44
CA SER A 71 5.98 -7.42 -12.63
C SER A 71 5.52 -6.76 -13.94
N MET A 72 4.27 -6.28 -14.00
CA MET A 72 3.76 -5.59 -15.18
C MET A 72 4.54 -4.30 -15.46
N GLN A 73 4.89 -3.55 -14.41
CA GLN A 73 5.69 -2.34 -14.54
C GLN A 73 7.10 -2.63 -15.09
N GLN A 74 7.75 -3.70 -14.63
CA GLN A 74 9.08 -4.10 -15.13
C GLN A 74 9.04 -4.54 -16.60
N VAL A 75 8.04 -5.34 -16.99
CA VAL A 75 7.88 -5.77 -18.38
C VAL A 75 7.62 -4.57 -19.29
N GLY A 76 6.72 -3.67 -18.88
CA GLY A 76 6.45 -2.43 -19.62
C GLY A 76 7.68 -1.55 -19.80
N PHE A 77 8.47 -1.38 -18.74
CA PHE A 77 9.73 -0.64 -18.79
C PHE A 77 10.69 -1.21 -19.83
N TRP A 78 10.96 -2.52 -19.79
CA TRP A 78 11.90 -3.15 -20.71
C TRP A 78 11.43 -3.12 -22.17
N LEU A 79 10.13 -3.31 -22.42
CA LEU A 79 9.58 -3.19 -23.78
C LEU A 79 9.82 -1.80 -24.38
N ILE A 80 9.60 -0.74 -23.58
CA ILE A 80 9.84 0.63 -24.01
C ILE A 80 11.34 0.86 -24.27
N VAL A 81 12.22 0.39 -23.38
CA VAL A 81 13.68 0.52 -23.54
C VAL A 81 14.16 -0.18 -24.81
N PHE A 82 13.71 -1.40 -25.09
CA PHE A 82 14.11 -2.13 -26.31
C PHE A 82 13.61 -1.44 -27.58
N LEU A 83 12.39 -0.91 -27.59
CA LEU A 83 11.86 -0.20 -28.74
C LEU A 83 12.63 1.09 -28.99
N ALA A 84 12.85 1.91 -27.95
CA ALA A 84 13.62 3.15 -28.07
C ALA A 84 15.08 2.88 -28.46
N GLY A 85 15.69 1.85 -27.88
CA GLY A 85 17.04 1.40 -28.23
C GLY A 85 17.15 0.96 -29.69
N GLY A 86 16.17 0.21 -30.20
CA GLY A 86 16.11 -0.19 -31.61
C GLY A 86 15.99 1.00 -32.56
N VAL A 87 15.11 1.96 -32.26
CA VAL A 87 14.96 3.18 -33.07
C VAL A 87 16.25 4.00 -33.06
N LEU A 88 16.88 4.17 -31.91
CA LEU A 88 18.17 4.88 -31.80
C LEU A 88 19.29 4.14 -32.55
N ALA A 89 19.31 2.81 -32.52
CA ALA A 89 20.26 2.01 -33.28
C ALA A 89 20.07 2.20 -34.79
N GLU A 90 18.83 2.25 -35.28
CA GLU A 90 18.56 2.50 -36.71
C GLU A 90 18.98 3.92 -37.13
N ILE A 91 18.65 4.93 -36.33
CA ILE A 91 19.04 6.32 -36.61
C ILE A 91 20.56 6.48 -36.61
N SER A 92 21.25 5.88 -35.64
CA SER A 92 22.72 5.93 -35.56
C SER A 92 23.39 5.17 -36.71
N ALA A 93 22.85 4.02 -37.13
CA ALA A 93 23.33 3.29 -38.30
C ALA A 93 23.19 4.09 -39.61
N LYS A 94 22.06 4.80 -39.80
CA LYS A 94 21.87 5.73 -40.92
C LYS A 94 22.84 6.91 -40.85
N ALA A 95 23.02 7.52 -39.67
CA ALA A 95 23.92 8.65 -39.50
C ALA A 95 25.40 8.30 -39.67
N ALA A 96 25.80 7.07 -39.32
CA ALA A 96 27.16 6.58 -39.46
C ALA A 96 27.50 6.07 -40.88
N GLY A 97 26.55 6.10 -41.83
CA GLY A 97 26.78 5.66 -43.21
C GLY A 97 27.02 4.15 -43.37
N VAL A 98 26.70 3.33 -42.35
CA VAL A 98 26.96 1.88 -42.35
C VAL A 98 26.00 1.14 -43.28
N LEU A 99 24.78 1.65 -43.47
CA LEU A 99 23.75 1.02 -44.32
C LEU A 99 24.11 0.98 -45.81
N ASP A 100 24.94 1.90 -46.30
CA ASP A 100 25.37 1.94 -47.71
C ASP A 100 26.50 0.93 -48.03
N THR A 101 27.03 0.21 -47.02
CA THR A 101 28.16 -0.72 -47.16
C THR A 101 27.79 -2.19 -47.04
N LEU A 102 26.50 -2.53 -46.92
CA LEU A 102 26.04 -3.92 -46.85
C LEU A 102 26.07 -4.56 -48.26
N PRO A 103 26.86 -5.63 -48.49
CA PRO A 103 27.16 -6.13 -49.84
C PRO A 103 26.11 -7.11 -50.40
N TRP A 104 24.81 -6.95 -50.11
CA TRP A 104 23.79 -7.90 -50.58
C TRP A 104 22.52 -7.29 -51.20
N GLU A 105 22.66 -6.19 -51.94
CA GLU A 105 21.78 -6.00 -53.12
C GLU A 105 22.45 -6.54 -54.39
#